data_AF-A0AAD3ZL59-F1
#
_entry.id   AF-A0AAD3ZL59-F1
#
_cell.length_a   1.000
_cell.length_b   1.000
_cell.length_c   1.000
_cell.angle_alpha   90.00
_cell.angle_beta   90.00
_cell.angle_gamma   90.00
#
_symmetry.space_group_name_H-M   'P 1'
#
loop_
_entity.id
_entity.type
_entity.pdbx_description
1 polymer ?
#
loop_
_entity_poly.entity_id
_entity_poly.type
_entity_poly.pdbx_seq_one_letter_code
_entity_poly.pdbx_strand_id
1 'polypeptide(L)'
;MTVKEPRSQFSALCLHPVRARELIKEGARKALENLASYKPLVPEAPSTVRIQFHTSGEADGAAVMPGAVRVDPVTVEFTGKDYLT
;
A
#
# COMPACT_ATOMS: atom_id res chain seq x y z
N MET A 1 4.92 -12.54 -8.31
CA MET A 1 6.27 -12.90 -8.82
C MET A 1 7.29 -11.96 -8.22
N THR A 2 8.50 -12.44 -7.96
CA THR A 2 9.54 -11.66 -7.27
C THR A 2 10.79 -11.62 -8.14
N VAL A 3 11.26 -10.41 -8.46
CA VAL A 3 12.47 -10.19 -9.29
C VAL A 3 13.66 -9.63 -8.51
N LYS A 4 13.42 -9.24 -7.25
CA LYS A 4 14.42 -8.78 -6.31
C LYS A 4 14.10 -9.32 -4.93
N GLU A 5 15.12 -9.69 -4.18
CA GLU A 5 15.02 -10.08 -2.78
C GLU A 5 15.64 -8.97 -1.92
N PRO A 6 14.87 -8.31 -1.04
CA PRO A 6 15.43 -7.26 -0.18
C PRO A 6 16.46 -7.85 0.79
N ARG A 7 17.57 -7.12 1.01
CA ARG A 7 18.64 -7.50 1.96
C ARG A 7 18.79 -6.48 3.09
N SER A 8 18.59 -5.19 2.78
CA SER A 8 18.42 -4.13 3.76
C SER A 8 17.52 -3.03 3.20
N GLN A 9 17.29 -1.96 3.96
CA GLN A 9 16.56 -0.78 3.47
C GLN A 9 17.13 -0.22 2.15
N PHE A 10 18.45 -0.34 1.95
CA PHE A 10 19.16 0.25 0.81
C PHE A 10 19.84 -0.80 -0.09
N SER A 11 19.59 -2.10 0.13
CA SER A 11 20.20 -3.15 -0.69
C SER A 11 19.22 -4.28 -0.99
N ALA A 12 19.38 -4.86 -2.18
CA ALA A 12 18.61 -6.01 -2.62
C ALA A 12 19.45 -6.89 -3.54
N LEU A 13 19.20 -8.19 -3.50
CA LEU A 13 19.71 -9.14 -4.47
C LEU A 13 18.75 -9.12 -5.68
N CYS A 14 19.22 -8.57 -6.79
CA CYS A 14 18.43 -8.44 -8.01
C CYS A 14 18.77 -9.53 -9.03
N LEU A 15 17.76 -10.01 -9.77
CA LEU A 15 17.99 -10.86 -10.92
C LEU A 15 18.62 -10.08 -12.07
N HIS A 16 19.35 -10.78 -12.95
CA HIS A 16 19.85 -10.19 -14.20
C HIS A 16 18.68 -9.62 -15.03
N PRO A 17 18.81 -8.44 -15.65
CA PRO A 17 17.69 -7.75 -16.32
C PRO A 17 16.94 -8.59 -17.34
N VAL A 18 17.66 -9.44 -18.10
CA VAL A 18 17.06 -10.36 -19.08
C VAL A 18 16.10 -11.33 -18.38
N ARG A 19 16.54 -11.96 -17.30
CA ARG A 19 15.73 -12.92 -16.55
C ARG A 19 14.56 -12.25 -15.83
N ALA A 20 14.77 -11.06 -15.28
CA ALA A 20 13.71 -10.28 -14.64
C ALA A 20 12.58 -9.96 -15.64
N ARG A 21 12.92 -9.55 -16.87
CA ARG A 21 11.94 -9.25 -17.93
C ARG A 21 11.14 -10.50 -18.33
N GLU A 22 11.79 -11.65 -18.47
CA GLU A 22 11.12 -12.92 -18.77
C GLU A 22 10.09 -13.26 -17.68
N LEU A 23 10.50 -13.19 -16.41
CA LEU A 23 9.62 -13.48 -15.28
C LEU A 23 8.43 -12.52 -15.22
N ILE A 24 8.65 -11.22 -15.47
CA ILE A 24 7.59 -10.20 -15.52
C ILE A 24 6.56 -10.53 -16.61
N LYS A 25 7.02 -10.83 -17.83
CA LYS A 25 6.12 -11.19 -18.94
C LYS A 25 5.31 -12.44 -18.62
N GLU A 26 5.98 -13.46 -18.06
CA GLU A 26 5.33 -14.71 -17.73
C GLU A 26 4.29 -14.56 -16.60
N GLY A 27 4.61 -13.81 -15.54
CA GLY A 27 3.66 -13.57 -14.47
C GLY A 27 2.48 -12.71 -14.92
N ALA A 28 2.69 -11.75 -15.82
CA ALA A 28 1.60 -10.97 -16.42
C ALA A 28 0.69 -11.86 -17.27
N ARG A 29 1.26 -12.72 -18.12
CA ARG A 29 0.51 -13.71 -18.91
C ARG A 29 -0.36 -14.59 -18.02
N LYS A 30 0.22 -15.19 -16.98
CA LYS A 30 -0.53 -16.04 -16.02
C LYS A 30 -1.64 -15.30 -15.29
N ALA A 31 -1.42 -14.04 -14.93
CA ALA A 31 -2.43 -13.22 -14.25
C ALA A 31 -3.62 -12.93 -15.17
N LEU A 32 -3.36 -12.61 -16.44
CA LEU A 32 -4.40 -12.34 -17.44
C LEU A 32 -5.18 -13.60 -17.83
N GLU A 33 -4.51 -14.75 -17.95
CA GLU A 33 -5.17 -16.03 -18.21
C GLU A 33 -6.12 -16.45 -17.08
N ASN A 34 -5.82 -16.05 -15.84
CA ASN A 34 -6.63 -16.36 -14.67
C ASN A 34 -7.48 -15.16 -14.21
N LEU A 35 -7.77 -14.19 -15.09
CA LEU A 35 -8.44 -12.94 -14.71
C LEU A 35 -9.77 -13.17 -13.96
N ALA A 36 -10.56 -14.16 -14.37
CA ALA A 36 -11.84 -14.51 -13.75
C ALA A 36 -11.73 -14.99 -12.28
N SER A 37 -10.54 -15.41 -11.83
CA SER A 37 -10.30 -15.83 -10.45
C SER A 37 -10.10 -14.67 -9.48
N TYR A 38 -9.84 -13.46 -9.99
CA TYR A 38 -9.59 -12.27 -9.18
C TYR A 38 -10.86 -11.45 -9.02
N LYS A 39 -11.13 -10.98 -7.80
CA LYS A 39 -12.21 -10.04 -7.52
C LYS A 39 -11.62 -8.66 -7.24
N PRO A 40 -12.28 -7.57 -7.69
CA PRO A 40 -11.90 -6.23 -7.30
C PRO A 40 -11.91 -6.09 -5.77
N LEU A 41 -10.90 -5.40 -5.23
CA LEU A 41 -10.92 -4.97 -3.83
C LEU A 41 -11.83 -3.75 -3.74
N VAL A 42 -13.01 -3.91 -3.15
CA VAL A 42 -13.98 -2.84 -2.92
C VAL A 42 -13.96 -2.49 -1.43
N PRO A 43 -13.42 -1.32 -1.03
CA PRO A 43 -13.46 -0.86 0.35
C PRO A 43 -14.90 -0.59 0.80
N GLU A 44 -15.16 -0.81 2.09
CA GLU A 44 -16.46 -0.51 2.69
C GLU A 44 -16.65 1.00 2.89
N ALA A 45 -17.89 1.48 2.73
CA ALA A 45 -18.28 2.87 2.93
C ALA A 45 -19.22 2.99 4.15
N PRO A 46 -19.03 3.96 5.07
CA PRO A 46 -17.96 4.96 5.09
C PRO A 46 -16.57 4.33 5.32
N SER A 47 -15.54 4.87 4.66
CA SER A 47 -14.19 4.30 4.70
C SER A 47 -13.34 4.98 5.75
N THR A 48 -12.78 4.21 6.67
CA THR A 48 -11.87 4.71 7.70
C THR A 48 -10.42 4.43 7.33
N VAL A 49 -9.60 5.47 7.26
CA VAL A 49 -8.15 5.40 7.03
C VAL A 49 -7.42 5.72 8.33
N ARG A 50 -6.49 4.85 8.73
CA ARG A 50 -5.60 5.05 9.87
C ARG A 50 -4.17 5.22 9.39
N ILE A 51 -3.51 6.28 9.84
CA ILE A 51 -2.13 6.57 9.52
C ILE A 51 -1.34 6.60 10.81
N GLN A 52 -0.39 5.68 10.94
CA GLN A 52 0.61 5.69 12.00
C GLN A 52 1.87 6.41 11.49
N PHE A 53 2.21 7.50 12.16
CA PHE A 53 3.36 8.34 11.85
C PHE A 53 4.60 7.89 12.62
N HIS A 54 5.77 8.39 12.20
CA HIS A 54 7.03 8.05 12.85
C HIS A 54 7.17 8.79 14.18
N THR A 55 6.68 10.03 14.25
CA THR A 55 6.80 10.89 15.44
C THR A 55 5.45 11.48 15.84
N SER A 56 5.32 11.87 17.11
CA SER A 56 4.10 12.51 17.59
C SER A 56 3.85 13.86 16.90
N GLY A 57 4.91 14.64 16.62
CA GLY A 57 4.79 15.94 15.98
C GLY A 57 4.22 15.89 14.55
N GLU A 58 4.57 14.86 13.77
CA GLU A 58 3.98 14.63 12.44
C GLU A 58 2.47 14.39 12.54
N ALA A 59 2.08 13.57 13.51
CA ALA A 59 0.70 13.23 13.71
C ALA A 59 -0.11 14.38 14.36
N ASP A 60 0.53 15.25 15.15
CA ASP A 60 -0.07 16.50 15.62
C ASP A 60 -0.31 17.46 14.46
N GLY A 61 0.64 17.54 13.51
CA GLY A 61 0.46 18.29 12.26
C GLY A 61 -0.68 17.75 11.40
N ALA A 62 -0.81 16.43 11.30
CA ALA A 62 -1.91 15.80 10.56
C ALA A 62 -3.28 15.99 11.25
N ALA A 63 -3.32 16.03 12.59
CA ALA A 63 -4.55 16.21 13.36
C ALA A 63 -5.22 17.59 13.19
N VAL A 64 -4.53 18.56 12.57
CA VAL A 64 -5.11 19.87 12.23
C VAL A 64 -6.18 19.76 11.13
N MET A 65 -6.12 18.70 10.31
CA MET A 65 -7.09 18.48 9.24
C MET A 65 -8.51 18.28 9.80
N PRO A 66 -9.53 19.01 9.31
CA PRO A 66 -10.91 18.79 9.72
C PRO A 66 -11.35 17.34 9.54
N GLY A 67 -11.96 16.76 10.59
CA GLY A 67 -12.41 15.36 10.60
C GLY A 67 -11.32 14.33 10.95
N ALA A 68 -10.07 14.76 11.12
CA ALA A 68 -9.03 13.91 11.66
C ALA A 68 -9.23 13.70 13.18
N VAL A 69 -9.04 12.47 13.64
CA VAL A 69 -9.16 12.08 15.04
C VAL A 69 -7.85 11.44 15.51
N ARG A 70 -7.27 11.98 16.58
CA ARG A 70 -6.09 11.41 17.23
C ARG A 70 -6.51 10.20 18.06
N VAL A 71 -6.08 9.00 17.69
CA VAL A 71 -6.47 7.76 18.39
C VAL A 71 -5.40 7.25 19.34
N ASP A 72 -4.13 7.59 19.10
CA ASP A 72 -3.00 7.32 19.98
C ASP A 72 -1.87 8.36 19.74
N PRO A 73 -0.74 8.32 20.47
CA PRO A 73 0.34 9.31 20.34
C PRO A 73 1.02 9.42 18.98
N VAL A 74 0.86 8.46 18.07
CA VAL A 74 1.46 8.48 16.73
C VAL A 74 0.48 8.14 15.61
N THR A 75 -0.78 7.80 15.92
CA THR A 75 -1.79 7.44 14.93
C THR A 75 -2.91 8.47 14.84
N VAL A 76 -3.29 8.80 13.61
CA VAL A 76 -4.46 9.64 13.27
C VAL A 76 -5.40 8.83 12.39
N GLU A 77 -6.70 8.98 12.65
CA GLU A 77 -7.78 8.36 11.92
C GLU A 77 -8.60 9.41 11.17
N PHE A 78 -9.08 9.08 9.97
CA PHE A 78 -10.02 9.88 9.20
C PHE A 78 -11.08 8.96 8.60
N THR A 79 -12.35 9.37 8.65
CA THR A 79 -13.46 8.64 8.04
C THR A 79 -14.11 9.47 6.94
N GLY A 80 -13.94 9.00 5.70
CA GLY A 80 -14.54 9.57 4.49
C GLY A 80 -15.91 8.97 4.19
N LYS A 81 -16.64 9.58 3.25
CA LYS A 81 -17.93 9.03 2.80
C LYS A 81 -17.74 7.79 1.95
N ASP A 82 -16.64 7.76 1.21
CA ASP A 82 -16.16 6.63 0.44
C ASP A 82 -14.62 6.57 0.53
N TYR A 83 -13.99 5.67 -0.20
CA TYR A 83 -12.54 5.50 -0.17
C TYR A 83 -11.76 6.62 -0.89
N LEU A 84 -12.41 7.36 -1.81
CA LEU A 84 -11.76 8.40 -2.62
C LEU A 84 -11.92 9.80 -2.02
N THR A 85 -12.94 10.01 -1.18
CA THR A 85 -13.32 11.31 -0.60
C THR A 85 -13.42 11.28 0.91
#